data_AF-A0A534C6V1-F1
#
_entry.id   AF-A0A534C6V1-F1
#
_cell.length_a   1.000
_cell.length_b   1.000
_cell.length_c   1.000
_cell.angle_alpha   90.00
_cell.angle_beta   90.00
_cell.angle_gamma   90.00
#
_symmetry.space_group_name_H-M   'P 1'
#
loop_
_entity.id
_entity.type
_entity.pdbx_description
1 polymer ?
#
loop_
_entity_poly.entity_id
_entity_poly.type
_entity_poly.pdbx_seq_one_letter_code
_entity_poly.pdbx_strand_id
1 'polypeptide(L)'
;MESVLDVVVHRPDMPLAPGLSSRLGLGLWNSVPGTLAVEFLLYAIGVVVYLKSTVARDRVGSIGLWILLLFLAIVELANVLGPPAPSVPAVAWSAQAMWLLVAWAYWVDRHRDPIA
;
A
#
# COMPACT_ATOMS: atom_id res chain seq x y z
N MET A 1 15.93 -11.77 3.73
CA MET A 1 16.71 -11.26 2.58
C MET A 1 16.02 -9.97 2.20
N GLU A 2 16.54 -8.84 2.70
CA GLU A 2 15.99 -7.50 2.43
C GLU A 2 16.26 -7.14 0.95
N SER A 3 15.35 -6.42 0.33
CA SER A 3 15.44 -6.01 -1.07
C SER A 3 16.40 -4.82 -1.24
N VAL A 4 16.97 -4.65 -2.44
CA VAL A 4 17.81 -3.47 -2.75
C VAL A 4 17.01 -2.16 -2.63
N LEU A 5 15.70 -2.23 -2.87
CA LEU A 5 14.81 -1.08 -2.73
C LEU A 5 14.71 -0.66 -1.26
N ASP A 6 14.84 -1.60 -0.32
CA ASP A 6 14.71 -1.32 1.10
C ASP A 6 15.82 -0.36 1.57
N VAL A 7 17.02 -0.45 0.97
CA VAL A 7 18.14 0.46 1.21
C VAL A 7 17.80 1.90 0.83
N VAL A 8 16.98 2.13 -0.20
CA VAL A 8 16.56 3.49 -0.57
C VAL A 8 15.64 4.09 0.49
N VAL A 9 14.81 3.25 1.10
CA VAL A 9 13.71 3.70 1.92
C VAL A 9 14.12 3.84 3.39
N HIS A 10 14.83 2.85 3.91
CA HIS A 10 15.16 2.75 5.31
C HIS A 10 16.12 3.84 5.78
N ARG A 11 16.05 4.11 7.08
CA ARG A 11 17.11 4.83 7.79
C ARG A 11 18.38 3.97 7.77
N PRO A 12 19.54 4.46 8.24
CA PRO A 12 20.74 3.65 8.36
C PRO A 12 20.62 2.56 9.45
N ASP A 13 19.62 1.70 9.35
CA ASP A 13 19.27 0.65 10.30
C ASP A 13 19.32 -0.75 9.67
N MET A 14 19.51 -0.88 8.34
CA MET A 14 19.50 -2.17 7.64
C MET A 14 20.84 -2.91 7.69
N PRO A 15 20.95 -4.05 8.39
CA PRO A 15 22.12 -4.93 8.27
C PRO A 15 22.03 -5.74 6.98
N LEU A 16 22.93 -5.51 6.02
CA LEU A 16 22.88 -6.18 4.71
C LEU A 16 23.20 -7.68 4.76
N ALA A 17 23.92 -8.15 5.77
CA ALA A 17 24.16 -9.57 5.99
C ALA A 17 24.36 -9.88 7.48
N PRO A 18 24.10 -11.13 7.91
CA PRO A 18 24.33 -11.55 9.29
C PRO A 18 25.79 -11.29 9.70
N GLY A 19 26.00 -10.53 10.77
CA GLY A 19 27.33 -10.23 11.31
C GLY A 19 28.03 -8.98 10.74
N LEU A 20 27.44 -8.30 9.75
CA LEU A 20 27.94 -6.98 9.30
C LEU A 20 27.50 -5.88 10.26
N SER A 21 28.46 -5.05 10.70
CA SER A 21 28.21 -3.86 11.52
C SER A 21 27.72 -2.66 10.71
N SER A 22 27.97 -2.66 9.40
CA SER A 22 27.55 -1.62 8.47
C SER A 22 26.04 -1.67 8.28
N ARG A 23 25.36 -0.58 8.66
CA ARG A 23 23.93 -0.38 8.39
C ARG A 23 23.76 0.59 7.25
N LEU A 24 23.03 0.20 6.20
CA LEU A 24 22.76 1.05 5.05
C LEU A 24 21.32 1.59 5.09
N GLY A 25 21.12 2.74 4.46
CA GLY A 25 19.82 3.39 4.31
C GLY A 25 19.97 4.81 3.77
N LEU A 26 19.29 5.13 2.67
CA LEU A 26 19.26 6.47 2.08
C LEU A 26 18.22 7.38 2.76
N GLY A 27 17.33 6.81 3.59
CA GLY A 27 16.52 7.54 4.55
C GLY A 27 15.29 8.23 3.98
N LEU A 28 14.60 7.67 2.98
CA LEU A 28 13.31 8.21 2.51
C LEU A 28 12.32 8.40 3.68
N TRP A 29 12.27 7.45 4.62
CA TRP A 29 11.44 7.51 5.83
C TRP A 29 11.82 8.61 6.84
N ASN A 30 12.87 9.39 6.58
CA ASN A 30 13.11 10.63 7.32
C ASN A 30 12.22 11.78 6.83
N SER A 31 11.62 11.66 5.65
CA SER A 31 10.74 12.65 5.05
C SER A 31 9.34 12.05 4.82
N VAL A 32 8.39 12.42 5.68
CA VAL A 32 6.97 12.06 5.49
C VAL A 32 6.47 12.54 4.12
N PRO A 33 6.70 13.80 3.69
CA PRO A 33 6.27 14.24 2.35
C PRO A 33 6.92 13.44 1.21
N GLY A 34 8.21 13.08 1.36
CA GLY A 34 8.93 12.29 0.36
C GLY A 34 8.40 10.86 0.27
N THR A 35 8.11 10.25 1.41
CA THR A 35 7.52 8.90 1.51
C THR A 35 6.15 8.87 0.86
N LEU A 36 5.25 9.79 1.25
CA LEU A 36 3.92 9.92 0.67
C LEU A 36 3.96 10.17 -0.84
N ALA A 37 4.89 11.01 -1.32
CA ALA A 37 5.01 11.28 -2.75
C ALA A 37 5.33 10.02 -3.55
N VAL A 38 6.24 9.17 -3.07
CA VAL A 38 6.60 7.91 -3.72
C VAL A 38 5.47 6.89 -3.62
N GLU A 39 4.86 6.74 -2.45
CA GLU A 39 3.77 5.79 -2.21
C GLU A 39 2.54 6.13 -3.05
N PHE A 40 2.10 7.39 -3.07
CA PHE A 40 0.96 7.81 -3.88
C PHE A 40 1.26 7.78 -5.38
N LEU A 41 2.52 7.98 -5.80
CA LEU A 41 2.93 7.79 -7.20
C LEU A 41 2.80 6.33 -7.61
N LEU A 42 3.33 5.40 -6.82
CA LEU A 42 3.22 3.96 -7.07
C LEU A 42 1.76 3.50 -7.06
N TYR A 43 0.98 4.00 -6.12
CA TYR A 43 -0.45 3.77 -6.05
C TYR A 43 -1.18 4.24 -7.32
N ALA A 44 -0.92 5.48 -7.76
CA ALA A 44 -1.51 6.03 -8.98
C ALA A 44 -1.11 5.23 -10.24
N ILE A 45 0.16 4.80 -10.32
CA ILE A 45 0.64 3.91 -11.39
C ILE A 45 -0.15 2.61 -11.39
N GLY A 46 -0.33 1.97 -10.24
CA GLY A 46 -1.13 0.75 -10.09
C GLY A 46 -2.57 0.93 -10.56
N VAL A 47 -3.22 2.03 -10.16
CA VAL A 47 -4.57 2.39 -10.61
C VAL A 47 -4.62 2.56 -12.12
N VAL A 48 -3.69 3.29 -12.71
CA VAL A 48 -3.63 3.52 -14.17
C VAL A 48 -3.43 2.21 -14.92
N VAL A 49 -2.52 1.35 -14.45
CA VAL A 49 -2.29 0.03 -15.05
C VAL A 49 -3.55 -0.81 -14.98
N TYR A 50 -4.20 -0.90 -13.81
CA TYR A 50 -5.41 -1.69 -13.62
C TYR A 50 -6.58 -1.20 -14.49
N LEU A 51 -6.80 0.12 -14.58
CA LEU A 51 -7.83 0.72 -15.40
C LEU A 51 -7.56 0.57 -16.90
N LYS A 52 -6.29 0.50 -17.32
CA LYS A 52 -5.90 0.22 -18.71
C LYS A 52 -6.02 -1.25 -19.08
N SER A 53 -6.05 -2.14 -18.10
CA SER A 53 -6.14 -3.59 -18.30
C SER A 53 -7.54 -4.15 -18.09
N THR A 54 -8.50 -3.37 -17.54
CA THR A 54 -9.85 -3.84 -17.22
C THR A 54 -10.93 -2.83 -17.58
N VAL A 55 -12.11 -3.31 -17.97
CA VAL A 55 -13.31 -2.51 -18.20
C VAL A 55 -14.41 -2.92 -17.22
N ALA A 56 -15.22 -1.97 -16.75
CA ALA A 56 -16.35 -2.27 -15.88
C ALA A 56 -17.49 -2.92 -16.67
N ARG A 57 -18.01 -4.05 -16.18
CA ARG A 57 -19.18 -4.73 -16.76
C ARG A 57 -20.48 -3.99 -16.45
N ASP A 58 -20.53 -3.34 -15.29
CA ASP A 58 -21.70 -2.61 -14.81
C ASP A 58 -21.30 -1.42 -13.90
N ARG A 59 -22.30 -0.72 -13.37
CA ARG A 59 -22.09 0.40 -12.44
C ARG A 59 -21.44 -0.02 -11.13
N VAL A 60 -21.62 -1.27 -10.69
CA VAL A 60 -21.03 -1.80 -9.46
C VAL A 60 -19.52 -1.91 -9.62
N GLY A 61 -19.04 -2.45 -10.75
CA GLY A 61 -17.60 -2.53 -11.05
C GLY A 61 -16.90 -1.19 -11.25
N SER A 62 -17.65 -0.14 -11.62
CA SER A 62 -17.12 1.23 -11.72
C SER A 62 -17.11 1.94 -10.36
N ILE A 63 -18.27 2.05 -9.71
CA ILE A 63 -18.43 2.75 -8.43
C ILE A 63 -17.66 2.02 -7.32
N GLY A 64 -17.77 0.69 -7.26
CA GLY A 64 -17.10 -0.14 -6.26
C GLY A 64 -15.58 0.00 -6.32
N LEU A 65 -15.00 0.07 -7.53
CA LEU A 65 -13.57 0.34 -7.68
C LEU A 65 -13.19 1.71 -7.12
N TRP A 66 -13.88 2.78 -7.55
CA TRP A 66 -13.54 4.13 -7.09
C TRP A 66 -13.70 4.31 -5.58
N ILE A 67 -14.72 3.69 -4.98
CA ILE A 67 -14.89 3.69 -3.52
C ILE A 67 -13.74 2.93 -2.85
N LEU A 68 -13.37 1.74 -3.36
CA LEU A 68 -12.24 0.99 -2.82
C LEU A 68 -10.95 1.81 -2.90
N LEU A 69 -10.68 2.45 -4.03
CA LEU A 69 -9.49 3.27 -4.23
C LEU A 69 -9.47 4.50 -3.30
N LEU A 70 -10.61 5.19 -3.15
CA LEU A 70 -10.71 6.29 -2.20
C LEU A 70 -10.50 5.80 -0.75
N PHE A 71 -11.09 4.66 -0.40
CA PHE A 71 -10.96 4.08 0.93
C PHE A 71 -9.51 3.71 1.26
N LEU A 72 -8.78 3.08 0.32
CA LEU A 72 -7.35 2.77 0.50
C LEU A 72 -6.51 4.02 0.73
N ALA A 73 -6.76 5.09 -0.04
CA ALA A 73 -6.07 6.36 0.16
C ALA A 73 -6.36 6.97 1.54
N ILE A 74 -7.61 6.90 2.01
CA ILE A 74 -7.99 7.36 3.36
C ILE A 74 -7.31 6.51 4.43
N VAL A 75 -7.25 5.18 4.27
CA VAL A 75 -6.56 4.29 5.21
C VAL A 75 -5.08 4.64 5.31
N GLU A 76 -4.41 4.91 4.19
CA GLU A 76 -3.00 5.32 4.20
C GLU A 76 -2.80 6.67 4.92
N LEU A 77 -3.64 7.66 4.62
CA LEU A 77 -3.58 8.94 5.32
C LEU A 77 -3.85 8.79 6.82
N ALA A 78 -4.78 7.92 7.21
CA ALA A 78 -5.05 7.61 8.62
C ALA A 78 -3.89 6.86 9.29
N ASN A 79 -3.19 6.00 8.55
CA ASN A 79 -1.99 5.31 9.01
C ASN A 79 -0.84 6.30 9.29
N VAL A 80 -0.65 7.29 8.41
CA VAL A 80 0.44 8.27 8.53
C VAL A 80 0.15 9.38 9.54
N LEU A 81 -1.10 9.85 9.60
CA LEU A 81 -1.51 10.99 10.44
C LEU A 81 -2.09 10.56 11.80
N GLY A 82 -2.50 9.30 11.92
CA GLY A 82 -3.12 8.76 13.12
C GLY A 82 -2.12 8.50 14.25
N PRO A 83 -2.59 8.46 15.51
CA PRO A 83 -1.76 8.02 16.61
C PRO A 83 -1.36 6.55 16.41
N PRO A 84 -0.21 6.12 16.96
CA PRO A 84 0.17 4.72 16.95
C PRO A 84 -0.90 3.86 17.64
N ALA A 85 -0.99 2.61 17.23
CA ALA A 85 -1.95 1.68 17.80
C ALA A 85 -1.79 1.60 19.34
N PRO A 86 -2.88 1.67 20.11
CA PRO A 86 -2.81 1.79 21.57
C PRO A 86 -2.38 0.51 22.28
N SER A 87 -2.34 -0.63 21.58
CA SER A 87 -1.97 -1.93 22.13
C SER A 87 -1.60 -2.96 21.05
N VAL A 88 -0.90 -4.03 21.45
CA VAL A 88 -0.57 -5.16 20.55
C VAL A 88 -1.83 -5.83 19.97
N PRO A 89 -2.91 -6.10 20.74
CA PRO A 89 -4.15 -6.61 20.16
C PRO A 89 -4.76 -5.70 19.09
N ALA A 90 -4.63 -4.37 19.23
CA ALA A 90 -5.14 -3.44 18.22
C ALA A 90 -4.41 -3.61 16.88
N VAL A 91 -3.07 -3.78 16.90
CA VAL A 91 -2.27 -4.07 15.71
C VAL A 91 -2.64 -5.43 15.10
N ALA A 92 -2.80 -6.46 15.93
CA ALA A 92 -3.15 -7.79 15.46
C ALA A 92 -4.52 -7.80 14.76
N TRP A 93 -5.53 -7.18 15.37
CA TRP A 93 -6.86 -7.12 14.77
C TRP A 93 -6.91 -6.23 13.53
N SER A 94 -6.20 -5.10 13.48
CA SER A 94 -6.15 -4.27 12.28
C SER A 94 -5.48 -5.00 11.11
N ALA A 95 -4.41 -5.75 11.37
CA ALA A 95 -3.77 -6.60 10.37
C ALA A 95 -4.74 -7.67 9.82
N GLN A 96 -5.51 -8.33 10.69
CA GLN A 96 -6.51 -9.29 10.23
C GLN A 96 -7.66 -8.63 9.47
N ALA A 97 -8.07 -7.42 9.84
CA ALA A 97 -9.11 -6.67 9.14
C ALA A 97 -8.70 -6.29 7.70
N MET A 98 -7.40 -6.21 7.38
CA MET A 98 -6.94 -5.95 6.01
C MET A 98 -7.42 -7.02 5.01
N TRP A 99 -7.73 -8.25 5.45
CA TRP A 99 -8.33 -9.27 4.58
C TRP A 99 -9.70 -8.87 4.01
N LEU A 100 -10.42 -7.96 4.67
CA LEU A 100 -11.66 -7.41 4.14
C LEU A 100 -11.42 -6.61 2.85
N LEU A 101 -10.27 -5.94 2.73
CA LEU A 101 -9.87 -5.21 1.52
C LEU A 101 -9.63 -6.17 0.36
N VAL A 102 -9.01 -7.32 0.63
CA VAL A 102 -8.79 -8.38 -0.38
C VAL A 102 -10.11 -8.95 -0.86
N ALA A 103 -11.02 -9.26 0.08
CA ALA A 103 -12.35 -9.74 -0.27
C ALA A 103 -13.15 -8.70 -1.09
N TRP A 104 -13.04 -7.42 -0.75
CA TRP A 104 -13.66 -6.33 -1.50
C TRP A 104 -13.05 -6.19 -2.90
N ALA A 105 -11.72 -6.17 -3.03
CA ALA A 105 -11.03 -6.12 -4.32
C ALA A 105 -11.48 -7.27 -5.23
N TYR A 106 -11.52 -8.50 -4.69
CA TYR A 106 -12.00 -9.67 -5.42
C TYR A 106 -13.47 -9.55 -5.85
N TRP A 107 -14.34 -8.98 -5.01
CA TRP A 107 -15.71 -8.68 -5.40
C TRP A 107 -15.80 -7.62 -6.50
N VAL A 108 -14.99 -6.56 -6.45
CA VAL A 108 -14.89 -5.56 -7.53
C VAL A 108 -14.45 -6.22 -8.84
N ASP A 109 -13.41 -7.06 -8.79
CA ASP A 109 -12.89 -7.80 -9.94
C ASP A 109 -13.97 -8.64 -10.63
N ARG A 110 -14.90 -9.26 -9.87
CA ARG A 110 -16.00 -10.03 -10.47
C ARG A 110 -16.95 -9.22 -11.35
N HIS A 111 -16.94 -7.89 -11.20
CA HIS A 111 -17.74 -6.93 -11.97
C HIS A 111 -16.90 -6.21 -13.04
N ARG A 112 -15.68 -6.68 -13.31
CA ARG A 112 -14.77 -6.11 -14.31
C ARG A 112 -14.20 -7.22 -15.19
N ASP A 113 -14.05 -6.90 -16.47
CA ASP A 113 -13.52 -7.83 -17.47
C ASP A 113 -12.15 -7.33 -17.95
N PRO A 114 -11.18 -8.23 -18.21
CA PRO A 114 -9.93 -7.85 -18.85
C PRO A 114 -10.18 -7.25 -20.23
N ILE A 115 -9.40 -6.23 -20.59
CA ILE A 115 -9.37 -5.72 -21.96
C ILE A 115 -8.55 -6.73 -22.79
N ALA A 116 -9.17 -7.27 -23.84
CA ALA A 116 -8.57 -8.24 -24.76
C ALA A 116 -7.53 -7.60 -25.70
#